data_AF-A0A832IXZ1-F1
#
_entry.id   AF-A0A832IXZ1-F1
#
_cell.length_a   1.000
_cell.length_b   1.000
_cell.length_c   1.000
_cell.angle_alpha   90.00
_cell.angle_beta   90.00
_cell.angle_gamma   90.00
#
_symmetry.space_group_name_H-M   'P 1'
#
loop_
_entity.id
_entity.type
_entity.pdbx_description
1 polymer ?
#
loop_
_entity_poly.entity_id
_entity_poly.type
_entity_poly.pdbx_seq_one_letter_code
_entity_poly.pdbx_strand_id
1 'polypeptide(L)'
;MNKAIVRATLLALLFPLLLNATTHTLRNDLLKLEAVQLIDTMGDELYAKTGVNAYVVATNEHFQEKFNLVTYSKQYEAKLSKPYVLFIFAPYAKITKESDARGRIGIIPSSDALKSMYNYNDVRDAAIKIVALKDSNT
;
A
#
# COMPACT_ATOMS: atom_id res chain seq x y z
N MET A 1 41.95 -15.67 -13.14
CA MET A 1 41.25 -14.41 -13.49
C MET A 1 39.91 -14.63 -14.19
N ASN A 2 39.82 -15.42 -15.26
CA ASN A 2 38.57 -15.55 -16.05
C ASN A 2 37.34 -16.03 -15.25
N LYS A 3 37.52 -16.92 -14.26
CA LYS A 3 36.40 -17.39 -13.41
C LYS A 3 35.77 -16.30 -12.54
N ALA A 4 36.54 -15.30 -12.11
CA ALA A 4 36.03 -14.18 -11.31
C ALA A 4 35.25 -13.18 -12.17
N ILE A 5 35.74 -12.93 -13.39
CA ILE A 5 35.08 -12.05 -14.36
C ILE A 5 33.72 -12.62 -14.76
N VAL A 6 33.64 -13.94 -15.04
CA VAL A 6 32.37 -14.62 -15.40
C VAL A 6 31.35 -14.59 -14.26
N ARG A 7 31.81 -14.74 -13.00
CA ARG A 7 30.93 -14.63 -11.82
C ARG A 7 30.43 -13.19 -11.61
N ALA A 8 31.27 -12.19 -11.84
CA ALA A 8 30.88 -10.79 -11.74
C ALA A 8 29.90 -10.37 -12.86
N THR A 9 30.09 -10.88 -14.08
CA THR A 9 29.16 -10.62 -15.20
C THR A 9 27.81 -11.31 -14.99
N LEU A 10 27.79 -12.53 -14.45
CA LEU A 10 26.53 -13.21 -14.13
C LEU A 10 25.76 -12.49 -13.02
N LEU A 11 26.46 -11.99 -11.99
CA LEU A 11 25.85 -11.19 -10.94
C LEU A 11 25.30 -9.85 -11.46
N ALA A 12 26.03 -9.20 -12.38
CA ALA A 12 25.57 -7.97 -13.04
C ALA A 12 24.37 -8.21 -13.95
N LEU A 13 24.27 -9.38 -14.59
CA LEU A 13 23.14 -9.75 -15.47
C LEU A 13 21.86 -10.09 -14.69
N LEU A 14 22.02 -10.61 -13.46
CA LEU A 14 20.92 -10.94 -12.55
C LEU A 14 20.49 -9.76 -11.68
N PHE A 15 21.30 -8.70 -11.61
CA PHE A 15 21.02 -7.49 -10.83
C PHE A 15 19.71 -6.78 -11.21
N PRO A 16 19.33 -6.64 -12.49
CA PRO A 16 18.05 -6.05 -12.88
C PRO A 16 16.83 -6.86 -12.41
N LEU A 17 16.97 -8.18 -12.27
CA LEU A 17 15.88 -9.05 -11.81
C LEU A 17 15.61 -8.88 -10.31
N LEU A 18 16.64 -8.54 -9.53
CA LEU A 18 16.54 -8.23 -8.11
C LEU A 18 15.97 -6.83 -7.83
N LEU A 19 15.96 -5.94 -8.83
CA LEU A 19 15.41 -4.59 -8.72
C LEU A 19 13.88 -4.52 -8.89
N ASN A 20 13.20 -5.66 -9.11
CA ASN A 20 11.74 -5.76 -8.93
C ASN A 20 11.38 -5.73 -7.43
N ALA A 21 11.91 -4.76 -6.70
CA ALA A 21 11.40 -4.40 -5.39
C ALA A 21 10.00 -3.81 -5.63
N THR A 22 8.98 -4.35 -4.97
CA THR A 22 7.64 -3.78 -4.94
C THR A 22 7.75 -2.38 -4.34
N THR A 23 7.85 -1.35 -5.19
CA THR A 23 8.12 0.04 -4.79
C THR A 23 6.92 0.65 -4.08
N HIS A 24 5.72 0.19 -4.43
CA HIS A 24 4.48 0.76 -3.97
C HIS A 24 3.86 -0.02 -2.79
N THR A 25 4.33 -1.22 -2.49
CA THR A 25 3.79 -2.02 -1.37
C THR A 25 4.75 -2.01 -0.18
N LEU A 26 4.35 -1.37 0.91
CA LEU A 26 5.17 -1.22 2.13
C LEU A 26 5.04 -2.42 3.07
N ARG A 27 3.86 -3.04 3.09
CA ARG A 27 3.55 -4.26 3.84
C ARG A 27 2.39 -4.98 3.20
N ASN A 28 2.52 -6.30 3.09
CA ASN A 28 1.49 -7.16 2.52
C ASN A 28 1.34 -8.45 3.33
N ASP A 29 0.26 -8.52 4.12
CA ASP A 29 -0.13 -9.70 4.89
C ASP A 29 -1.37 -10.40 4.30
N LEU A 30 -1.95 -9.86 3.22
CA LEU A 30 -3.33 -10.20 2.78
C LEU A 30 -3.48 -10.41 1.27
N LEU A 31 -2.74 -9.65 0.46
CA LEU A 31 -2.90 -9.60 -0.97
C LEU A 31 -2.12 -10.73 -1.63
N LYS A 32 -2.71 -11.32 -2.67
CA LYS A 32 -2.02 -12.27 -3.53
C LYS A 32 -0.98 -11.54 -4.40
N LEU A 33 -0.01 -12.30 -4.91
CA LEU A 33 1.07 -11.76 -5.75
C LEU A 33 0.54 -11.01 -6.97
N GLU A 34 -0.51 -11.51 -7.62
CA GLU A 34 -1.10 -10.87 -8.81
C GLU A 34 -1.68 -9.50 -8.47
N ALA A 35 -2.27 -9.35 -7.29
CA ALA A 35 -2.80 -8.06 -6.84
C ALA A 35 -1.68 -7.08 -6.52
N VAL A 36 -0.57 -7.55 -5.95
CA VAL A 36 0.62 -6.71 -5.69
C VAL A 36 1.21 -6.21 -7.01
N GLN A 37 1.36 -7.06 -8.02
CA GLN A 37 1.85 -6.67 -9.34
C GLN A 37 0.96 -5.62 -10.03
N LEU A 38 -0.37 -5.77 -9.89
CA LEU A 38 -1.32 -4.77 -10.38
C LEU A 38 -1.17 -3.45 -9.63
N ILE A 39 -1.01 -3.48 -8.31
CA ILE A 39 -0.78 -2.28 -7.50
C ILE A 39 0.50 -1.57 -7.92
N ASP A 40 1.58 -2.30 -8.15
CA ASP A 40 2.84 -1.71 -8.60
C ASP A 40 2.67 -1.05 -9.97
N THR A 41 2.00 -1.74 -10.91
CA THR A 41 1.70 -1.18 -12.24
C THR A 41 0.88 0.12 -12.15
N MET A 42 -0.17 0.13 -11.31
CA MET A 42 -1.00 1.31 -11.09
C MET A 42 -0.23 2.43 -10.38
N GLY A 43 0.67 2.09 -9.45
CA GLY A 43 1.52 3.03 -8.74
C GLY A 43 2.52 3.72 -9.66
N ASP A 44 3.17 2.95 -10.53
CA ASP A 44 4.07 3.45 -11.57
C ASP A 44 3.32 4.37 -12.55
N GLU A 45 2.13 3.96 -12.99
CA GLU A 45 1.28 4.77 -13.87
C GLU A 45 0.87 6.10 -13.21
N LEU A 46 0.46 6.06 -11.94
CA LEU A 46 0.10 7.25 -11.18
C LEU A 46 1.30 8.19 -11.06
N TYR A 47 2.47 7.66 -10.72
CA TYR A 47 3.69 8.44 -10.59
C TYR A 47 4.08 9.07 -11.92
N ALA A 48 4.07 8.30 -13.01
CA ALA A 48 4.39 8.81 -14.35
C ALA A 48 3.46 9.94 -14.80
N LYS A 49 2.17 9.88 -14.43
CA LYS A 49 1.16 10.88 -14.84
C LYS A 49 1.08 12.11 -13.93
N THR A 50 1.38 11.95 -12.64
CA THR A 50 1.09 12.98 -11.63
C THR A 50 2.30 13.39 -10.79
N GLY A 51 3.39 12.63 -10.84
CA GLY A 51 4.54 12.77 -9.95
C GLY A 51 4.26 12.35 -8.50
N VAL A 52 3.09 11.76 -8.21
CA VAL A 52 2.69 11.36 -6.86
C VAL A 52 2.99 9.88 -6.63
N ASN A 53 3.69 9.58 -5.54
CA ASN A 53 3.98 8.21 -5.14
C ASN A 53 2.75 7.57 -4.48
N ALA A 54 2.28 6.45 -5.01
CA ALA A 54 1.29 5.61 -4.32
C ALA A 54 2.00 4.62 -3.41
N TYR A 55 1.52 4.47 -2.18
CA TYR A 55 1.97 3.42 -1.28
C TYR A 55 0.79 2.66 -0.69
N VAL A 56 0.95 1.35 -0.49
CA VAL A 56 -0.08 0.45 0.03
C VAL A 56 0.45 -0.33 1.23
N VAL A 57 -0.36 -0.39 2.28
CA VAL A 57 -0.18 -1.30 3.42
C VAL A 57 -1.42 -2.15 3.54
N ALA A 58 -1.30 -3.46 3.29
CA ALA A 58 -2.34 -4.44 3.56
C ALA A 58 -1.91 -5.26 4.77
N THR A 59 -2.55 -5.04 5.93
CA THR A 59 -2.12 -5.62 7.21
C THR A 59 -3.20 -6.49 7.83
N ASN A 60 -2.80 -7.64 8.37
CA ASN A 60 -3.69 -8.52 9.14
C ASN A 60 -3.72 -8.17 10.64
N GLU A 61 -3.11 -7.06 11.04
CA GLU A 61 -3.00 -6.67 12.44
C GLU A 61 -4.35 -6.35 13.08
N HIS A 62 -4.46 -6.76 14.34
CA HIS A 62 -5.61 -6.48 15.19
C HIS A 62 -5.37 -5.15 15.90
N PHE A 63 -5.86 -4.09 15.30
CA PHE A 63 -5.81 -2.77 15.92
C PHE A 63 -6.78 -2.68 17.09
N GLN A 64 -6.33 -2.04 18.17
CA GLN A 64 -7.22 -1.61 19.24
C GLN A 64 -8.26 -0.61 18.70
N GLU A 65 -9.36 -0.47 19.41
CA GLU A 65 -10.41 0.47 19.01
C GLU A 65 -9.89 1.89 18.88
N LYS A 66 -10.43 2.61 17.89
CA LYS A 66 -10.06 3.99 17.60
C LYS A 66 -8.55 4.20 17.38
N PHE A 67 -7.79 3.13 17.12
CA PHE A 67 -6.35 3.25 16.87
C PHE A 67 -6.10 4.21 15.71
N ASN A 68 -5.14 5.11 15.87
CA ASN A 68 -4.85 6.10 14.87
C ASN A 68 -3.96 5.50 13.77
N LEU A 69 -4.53 5.31 12.58
CA LEU A 69 -3.80 4.78 11.41
C LEU A 69 -2.71 5.75 10.91
N VAL A 70 -2.80 7.05 11.24
CA VAL A 70 -1.73 8.02 10.99
C VAL A 70 -0.54 7.76 11.91
N THR A 71 -0.78 7.35 13.15
CA THR A 71 0.31 6.92 14.04
C THR A 71 0.94 5.62 13.51
N TYR A 72 0.13 4.69 13.01
CA TYR A 72 0.62 3.47 12.36
C TYR A 72 1.53 3.77 11.17
N SER A 73 1.19 4.77 10.34
CA SER A 73 1.98 5.07 9.14
C SER A 73 3.37 5.62 9.44
N LYS A 74 3.59 6.20 10.64
CA LYS A 74 4.87 6.81 11.01
C LYS A 74 6.06 5.85 10.92
N GLN A 75 5.84 4.57 11.20
CA GLN A 75 6.90 3.55 11.10
C GLN A 75 7.45 3.38 9.68
N TYR A 76 6.70 3.82 8.66
CA TYR A 76 7.10 3.74 7.26
C TYR A 76 7.65 5.06 6.73
N GLU A 77 7.67 6.16 7.50
CA GLU A 77 8.06 7.49 7.01
C GLU A 77 9.41 7.52 6.31
N ALA A 78 10.40 6.77 6.81
CA ALA A 78 11.73 6.68 6.21
C ALA A 78 11.74 6.04 4.81
N LYS A 79 10.68 5.31 4.44
CA LYS A 79 10.50 4.65 3.14
C LYS A 79 9.61 5.46 2.19
N LEU A 80 9.00 6.56 2.67
CA LEU A 80 8.05 7.35 1.90
C LEU A 80 8.74 8.52 1.20
N SER A 81 8.59 8.60 -0.11
CA SER A 81 9.06 9.75 -0.90
C SER A 81 7.91 10.71 -1.19
N LYS A 82 8.07 11.99 -0.82
CA LYS A 82 7.05 13.03 -1.10
C LYS A 82 7.14 13.50 -2.56
N PRO A 83 6.02 13.87 -3.21
CA PRO A 83 4.64 13.80 -2.71
C PRO A 83 4.09 12.36 -2.76
N TYR A 84 3.26 11.97 -1.77
CA TYR A 84 2.70 10.62 -1.71
C TYR A 84 1.25 10.55 -1.23
N VAL A 85 0.61 9.43 -1.55
CA VAL A 85 -0.64 8.97 -0.93
C VAL A 85 -0.43 7.56 -0.42
N LEU A 86 -0.67 7.36 0.88
CA LEU A 86 -0.59 6.07 1.53
C LEU A 86 -2.00 5.50 1.75
N PHE A 87 -2.25 4.33 1.17
CA PHE A 87 -3.46 3.55 1.35
C PHE A 87 -3.22 2.43 2.36
N ILE A 88 -3.98 2.40 3.46
CA ILE A 88 -3.90 1.38 4.49
C ILE A 88 -5.19 0.57 4.47
N PHE A 89 -5.05 -0.73 4.28
CA PHE A 89 -6.12 -1.70 4.35
C PHE A 89 -5.92 -2.60 5.57
N ALA A 90 -6.84 -2.51 6.53
CA ALA A 90 -6.83 -3.26 7.78
C ALA A 90 -8.20 -3.93 8.03
N PRO A 91 -8.48 -5.08 7.40
CA PRO A 91 -9.77 -5.77 7.48
C PRO A 91 -10.13 -6.23 8.89
N TYR A 92 -9.16 -6.54 9.74
CA TYR A 92 -9.41 -7.01 11.11
C TYR A 92 -9.44 -5.90 12.15
N ALA A 93 -9.24 -4.65 11.74
CA ALA A 93 -9.34 -3.51 12.65
C ALA A 93 -10.80 -3.30 13.08
N LYS A 94 -11.05 -3.33 14.39
CA LYS A 94 -12.38 -3.11 14.96
C LYS A 94 -12.78 -1.63 14.84
N ILE A 95 -14.00 -1.38 14.37
CA ILE A 95 -14.57 -0.03 14.27
C ILE A 95 -15.19 0.37 15.62
N THR A 96 -16.03 -0.49 16.22
CA THR A 96 -16.61 -0.31 17.56
C THR A 96 -16.79 -1.67 18.27
N LYS A 97 -16.83 -1.70 19.62
CA LYS A 97 -17.10 -2.94 20.40
C LYS A 97 -18.50 -3.50 20.18
N GLU A 98 -19.45 -2.62 19.91
CA GLU A 98 -20.88 -2.91 19.95
C GLU A 98 -21.41 -3.59 18.69
N SER A 99 -20.74 -3.41 17.54
CA SER A 99 -21.23 -3.93 16.25
C SER A 99 -20.41 -5.09 15.67
N ASP A 100 -19.33 -5.54 16.33
CA ASP A 100 -18.27 -6.42 15.76
C ASP A 100 -17.88 -6.05 14.32
N ALA A 101 -18.14 -4.80 13.89
CA ALA A 101 -17.88 -4.36 12.53
C ALA A 101 -16.37 -4.16 12.38
N ARG A 102 -15.81 -4.85 11.38
CA ARG A 102 -14.39 -4.87 11.07
C ARG A 102 -14.16 -4.28 9.69
N GLY A 103 -12.95 -3.80 9.45
CA GLY A 103 -12.56 -3.25 8.17
C GLY A 103 -12.37 -1.76 8.24
N ARG A 104 -11.12 -1.36 8.48
CA ARG A 104 -10.72 0.05 8.42
C ARG A 104 -9.85 0.31 7.21
N ILE A 105 -10.13 1.43 6.57
CA ILE A 105 -9.39 1.95 5.44
C ILE A 105 -8.84 3.31 5.83
N GLY A 106 -7.55 3.52 5.59
CA GLY A 106 -6.88 4.81 5.78
C GLY A 106 -6.36 5.32 4.46
N ILE A 107 -6.62 6.59 4.13
CA ILE A 107 -6.01 7.27 2.98
C ILE A 107 -5.29 8.48 3.53
N ILE A 108 -3.95 8.45 3.48
CA ILE A 108 -3.09 9.43 4.14
C ILE A 108 -2.25 10.13 3.06
N PRO A 109 -2.66 11.34 2.63
CA PRO A 109 -1.88 12.15 1.71
C PRO A 109 -0.72 12.85 2.44
N SER A 110 0.37 13.12 1.72
CA SER A 110 1.54 13.80 2.28
C SER A 110 1.37 15.31 2.48
N SER A 111 0.34 15.91 1.89
CA SER A 111 0.07 17.35 1.94
C SER A 111 -1.43 17.67 1.76
N ASP A 112 -1.85 18.84 2.24
CA ASP A 112 -3.23 19.32 2.07
C ASP A 112 -3.60 19.59 0.60
N ALA A 113 -2.60 19.96 -0.21
CA ALA A 113 -2.79 20.12 -1.66
C ALA A 113 -3.17 18.81 -2.34
N LEU A 114 -2.58 17.68 -1.96
CA LEU A 114 -3.01 16.36 -2.47
C LEU A 114 -4.39 15.98 -1.94
N LYS A 115 -4.67 16.32 -0.68
CA LYS A 115 -5.96 16.05 -0.05
C LYS A 115 -7.12 16.75 -0.76
N SER A 116 -6.88 17.92 -1.36
CA SER A 116 -7.92 18.63 -2.12
C SER A 116 -8.10 18.13 -3.56
N MET A 117 -7.22 17.25 -4.07
CA MET A 117 -7.32 16.67 -5.41
C MET A 117 -8.35 15.54 -5.52
N TYR A 118 -8.86 15.04 -4.39
CA TYR A 118 -9.87 13.99 -4.37
C TYR A 118 -10.89 14.21 -3.24
N ASN A 119 -12.11 13.72 -3.43
CA ASN A 119 -13.08 13.67 -2.33
C ASN A 119 -12.77 12.47 -1.45
N TYR A 120 -12.29 12.73 -0.23
CA TYR A 120 -11.94 11.68 0.73
C TYR A 120 -13.11 10.73 1.03
N ASN A 121 -14.33 11.25 1.16
CA ASN A 121 -15.49 10.42 1.47
C ASN A 121 -15.81 9.49 0.31
N ASP A 122 -15.80 10.00 -0.94
CA ASP A 122 -16.12 9.18 -2.10
C ASP A 122 -15.11 8.04 -2.29
N VAL A 123 -13.81 8.32 -2.12
CA VAL A 123 -12.76 7.29 -2.25
C VAL A 123 -12.84 6.27 -1.12
N ARG A 124 -13.07 6.72 0.12
CA ARG A 124 -13.26 5.84 1.27
C ARG A 124 -14.49 4.95 1.07
N ASP A 125 -15.61 5.52 0.67
CA ASP A 125 -16.88 4.80 0.55
C ASP A 125 -16.84 3.81 -0.63
N ALA A 126 -16.20 4.18 -1.74
CA ALA A 126 -15.90 3.25 -2.84
C ALA A 126 -15.04 2.07 -2.38
N ALA A 127 -14.00 2.33 -1.58
CA ALA A 127 -13.13 1.29 -1.05
C ALA A 127 -13.86 0.38 -0.05
N ILE A 128 -14.68 0.94 0.85
CA ILE A 128 -15.53 0.17 1.77
C ILE A 128 -16.51 -0.71 0.99
N LYS A 129 -17.15 -0.17 -0.05
CA LYS A 129 -18.11 -0.92 -0.87
C LYS A 129 -17.47 -2.14 -1.52
N ILE A 130 -16.25 -2.03 -2.04
CA ILE A 130 -15.51 -3.17 -2.61
C ILE A 130 -15.23 -4.23 -1.55
N VAL A 131 -14.84 -3.81 -0.34
CA VAL A 131 -14.55 -4.73 0.77
C VAL A 131 -15.83 -5.43 1.26
N ALA A 132 -16.91 -4.69 1.43
CA ALA A 132 -18.21 -5.21 1.87
C ALA A 132 -18.83 -6.18 0.84
N LEU A 133 -18.71 -5.89 -0.46
CA LEU A 133 -19.20 -6.78 -1.53
C LEU A 133 -18.52 -8.16 -1.51
N LYS A 134 -17.28 -8.23 -1.05
CA LYS A 134 -16.56 -9.50 -0.94
C LYS A 134 -16.96 -10.30 0.30
N ASP A 135 -17.35 -9.61 1.38
CA ASP A 135 -17.86 -10.23 2.61
C ASP A 135 -19.25 -10.84 2.39
N SER A 136 -20.10 -10.18 1.58
CA SER A 136 -21.44 -10.68 1.19
C SER A 136 -21.45 -11.92 0.30
N ASN A 137 -20.30 -12.35 -0.24
CA ASN A 137 -20.19 -13.54 -1.09
C ASN A 137 -19.68 -14.78 -0.30
N THR A 138 -19.78 -14.75 1.02
CA THR A 138 -19.62 -15.93 1.90
C THR A 138 -20.99 -16.48 2.26
#